data_AF-A0A2W7ANY3-F1
#
_entry.id   AF-A0A2W7ANY3-F1
#
_cell.length_a   1.000
_cell.length_b   1.000
_cell.length_c   1.000
_cell.angle_alpha   90.00
_cell.angle_beta   90.00
_cell.angle_gamma   90.00
#
_symmetry.space_group_name_H-M   'P 1'
#
loop_
_entity.id
_entity.type
_entity.pdbx_description
1 polymer ?
#
loop_
_entity_poly.entity_id
_entity_poly.type
_entity_poly.pdbx_seq_one_letter_code
_entity_poly.pdbx_strand_id
1 'polypeptide(L)'
;MFEGDLGERLQTYVASLNLSQERINQLLTAIGQRLVYSDINTSDADYSQNLSQWQQAVRAETGLTTLTPEAAPTELSITYYQRACLSEEPGTAQVGVIVSPVGSPRREPVLLRSSGYGIVDAKALRTVADHQFPRGGEVKAYTVTLPAEVDHGASACLTADTVAQEARARGT
;
A
#
# COMPACT_ATOMS: atom_id res chain seq x y z
N MET A 1 34.43 -24.58 18.02
CA MET A 1 33.70 -23.96 19.13
C MET A 1 32.94 -22.78 18.56
N PHE A 2 31.74 -23.01 18.03
CA PHE A 2 30.78 -21.99 17.63
C PHE A 2 29.41 -22.54 18.04
N GLU A 3 29.00 -22.23 19.26
CA GLU A 3 27.69 -22.60 19.80
C GLU A 3 26.65 -21.54 19.41
N GLY A 4 25.47 -21.98 18.96
CA GLY A 4 24.19 -21.33 19.26
C GLY A 4 23.83 -19.96 18.67
N ASP A 5 24.51 -19.46 17.63
CA ASP A 5 24.64 -18.00 17.56
C ASP A 5 23.43 -17.18 17.07
N LEU A 6 22.62 -17.58 16.07
CA LEU A 6 21.64 -16.60 15.53
C LEU A 6 20.37 -16.43 16.37
N GLY A 7 19.75 -17.52 16.82
CA GLY A 7 18.50 -17.45 17.59
C GLY A 7 18.69 -16.78 18.94
N GLU A 8 19.76 -17.14 19.64
CA GLU A 8 20.12 -16.56 20.94
C GLU A 8 20.57 -15.10 20.79
N ARG A 9 21.30 -14.75 19.73
CA ARG A 9 21.58 -13.35 19.40
C ARG A 9 20.34 -12.55 19.07
N LEU A 10 19.39 -13.11 18.32
CA LEU A 10 18.15 -12.42 17.99
C LEU A 10 17.32 -12.20 19.25
N GLN A 11 17.25 -13.18 20.16
CA GLN A 11 16.59 -13.02 21.44
C GLN A 11 17.30 -11.99 22.33
N THR A 12 18.63 -12.04 22.39
CA THR A 12 19.45 -11.07 23.15
C THR A 12 19.31 -9.67 22.56
N TYR A 13 19.34 -9.54 21.23
CA TYR A 13 19.12 -8.29 20.51
C TYR A 13 17.72 -7.75 20.82
N VAL A 14 16.67 -8.54 20.63
CA VAL A 14 15.28 -8.14 20.95
C VAL A 14 15.13 -7.74 22.42
N ALA A 15 15.72 -8.50 23.35
CA ALA A 15 15.72 -8.16 24.77
C ALA A 15 16.46 -6.85 25.06
N SER A 16 17.59 -6.61 24.37
CA SER A 16 18.38 -5.37 24.50
C SER A 16 17.72 -4.14 23.86
N LEU A 17 16.75 -4.32 22.96
CA LEU A 17 16.06 -3.19 22.34
C LEU A 17 15.26 -2.36 23.36
N ASN A 18 14.94 -2.93 24.54
CA ASN A 18 14.23 -2.27 25.65
C ASN A 18 13.10 -1.34 25.17
N LEU A 19 12.30 -1.84 24.24
CA LEU A 19 11.30 -1.02 23.55
C LEU A 19 10.17 -0.66 24.50
N SER A 20 9.74 0.61 24.47
CA SER A 20 8.50 1.00 25.14
C SER A 20 7.31 0.25 24.54
N GLN A 21 6.24 0.06 25.32
CA GLN A 21 5.01 -0.58 24.84
C GLN A 21 4.42 0.13 23.62
N GLU A 22 4.52 1.46 23.58
CA GLU A 22 4.09 2.26 22.43
C GLU A 22 4.87 1.88 21.17
N ARG A 23 6.19 1.74 21.28
CA ARG A 23 7.05 1.38 20.14
C ARG A 23 6.78 -0.05 19.67
N ILE A 24 6.50 -0.97 20.59
CA ILE A 24 6.09 -2.35 20.25
C ILE A 24 4.79 -2.30 19.44
N ASN A 25 3.78 -1.55 19.90
CA ASN A 25 2.50 -1.44 19.20
C ASN A 25 2.67 -0.82 17.80
N GLN A 26 3.48 0.24 17.66
CA GLN A 26 3.79 0.85 16.37
C GLN A 26 4.45 -0.15 15.40
N LEU A 27 5.37 -0.97 15.89
CA LEU A 27 6.02 -2.01 15.07
C LEU A 27 5.02 -3.09 14.65
N LEU A 28 4.17 -3.55 15.56
CA LEU A 28 3.14 -4.54 15.23
C LEU A 28 2.17 -4.01 14.17
N THR A 29 1.74 -2.74 14.27
CA THR A 29 0.94 -2.10 13.23
C THR A 29 1.70 -2.05 11.91
N ALA A 30 2.97 -1.62 11.92
CA ALA A 30 3.78 -1.51 10.70
C ALA A 30 4.07 -2.87 10.03
N ILE A 31 4.14 -3.94 10.81
CA ILE A 31 4.26 -5.32 10.33
C ILE A 31 2.91 -5.78 9.77
N GLY A 32 1.82 -5.54 10.50
CA GLY A 32 0.46 -5.88 10.07
C GLY A 32 0.11 -5.26 8.72
N GLN A 33 0.35 -3.95 8.56
CA GLN A 33 0.15 -3.22 7.30
C GLN A 33 0.93 -3.81 6.11
N ARG A 34 2.04 -4.52 6.37
CA ARG A 34 2.91 -5.09 5.34
C ARG A 34 2.66 -6.55 5.02
N LEU A 35 2.08 -7.31 5.94
CA LEU A 35 2.06 -8.78 5.87
C LEU A 35 0.68 -9.38 6.07
N VAL A 36 -0.22 -8.66 6.73
CA VAL A 36 -1.55 -9.18 7.04
C VAL A 36 -2.50 -8.73 5.95
N TYR A 37 -3.00 -9.71 5.20
CA TYR A 37 -4.05 -9.49 4.22
C TYR A 37 -5.35 -9.09 4.91
N SER A 38 -6.10 -8.20 4.28
CA SER A 38 -7.47 -7.85 4.64
C SER A 38 -8.35 -7.88 3.40
N ASP A 39 -9.51 -8.51 3.52
CA ASP A 39 -10.56 -8.54 2.50
C ASP A 39 -11.46 -7.28 2.52
N ILE A 40 -11.18 -6.33 3.41
CA ILE A 40 -11.97 -5.10 3.55
C ILE A 40 -11.71 -4.19 2.35
N ASN A 41 -12.79 -3.76 1.67
CA ASN A 41 -12.75 -2.86 0.51
C ASN A 41 -11.98 -3.41 -0.70
N THR A 42 -11.87 -4.72 -0.88
CA THR A 42 -11.11 -5.32 -1.99
C THR A 42 -11.98 -5.73 -3.19
N SER A 43 -13.31 -5.68 -3.07
CA SER A 43 -14.24 -6.16 -4.11
C SER A 43 -14.66 -5.07 -5.11
N ASP A 44 -15.21 -5.48 -6.26
CA ASP A 44 -15.79 -4.56 -7.26
C ASP A 44 -17.06 -3.86 -6.72
N ALA A 45 -17.77 -4.52 -5.81
CA ALA A 45 -18.93 -3.94 -5.13
C ALA A 45 -18.49 -2.81 -4.19
N ASP A 46 -17.40 -3.02 -3.44
CA ASP A 46 -16.81 -1.98 -2.57
C ASP A 46 -16.35 -0.79 -3.41
N TYR A 47 -15.66 -1.04 -4.52
CA TYR A 47 -15.25 0.01 -5.44
C TYR A 47 -16.45 0.83 -5.94
N SER A 48 -17.50 0.15 -6.42
CA SER A 48 -18.70 0.81 -6.96
C SER A 48 -19.40 1.67 -5.91
N GLN A 49 -19.50 1.15 -4.68
CA GLN A 49 -20.05 1.87 -3.54
C GLN A 49 -19.20 3.10 -3.19
N ASN A 50 -17.89 2.91 -3.01
CA ASN A 50 -16.96 3.96 -2.63
C ASN A 50 -16.84 5.05 -3.70
N LEU A 51 -16.85 4.67 -4.99
CA LEU A 51 -16.88 5.61 -6.11
C LEU A 51 -18.15 6.47 -6.11
N SER A 52 -19.32 5.86 -5.88
CA SER A 52 -20.59 6.59 -5.80
C SER A 52 -20.59 7.59 -4.64
N GLN A 53 -20.10 7.18 -3.47
CA GLN A 53 -19.96 8.06 -2.30
C GLN A 53 -18.97 9.20 -2.56
N TRP A 54 -17.80 8.86 -3.11
CA TRP A 54 -16.77 9.85 -3.43
C TRP A 54 -17.24 10.85 -4.49
N GLN A 55 -17.94 10.41 -5.53
CA GLN A 55 -18.50 11.31 -6.55
C GLN A 55 -19.46 12.34 -5.93
N GLN A 56 -20.30 11.93 -4.98
CA GLN A 56 -21.18 12.86 -4.27
C GLN A 56 -20.36 13.87 -3.44
N ALA A 57 -19.32 13.40 -2.73
CA ALA A 57 -18.43 14.26 -1.96
C ALA A 57 -17.67 15.27 -2.85
N VAL A 58 -17.15 14.83 -4.00
CA VAL A 58 -16.47 15.68 -4.99
C VAL A 58 -17.38 16.80 -5.48
N ARG A 59 -18.63 16.50 -5.82
CA ARG A 59 -19.60 17.50 -6.28
C ARG A 59 -19.96 18.50 -5.18
N ALA A 60 -20.19 18.01 -3.96
CA ALA A 60 -20.48 18.85 -2.81
C ALA A 60 -19.31 19.78 -2.47
N GLU A 61 -18.08 19.27 -2.53
CA GLU A 61 -16.86 20.03 -2.22
C GLU A 61 -16.54 21.08 -3.29
N THR A 62 -16.66 20.71 -4.57
CA THR A 62 -16.24 21.58 -5.68
C THR A 62 -17.33 22.56 -6.13
N GLY A 63 -18.60 22.29 -5.78
CA GLY A 63 -19.77 22.99 -6.32
C GLY A 63 -20.06 22.66 -7.80
N LEU A 64 -19.30 21.75 -8.40
CA LEU A 64 -19.43 21.38 -9.81
C LEU A 64 -20.38 20.18 -9.94
N THR A 65 -21.66 20.45 -10.14
CA THR A 65 -22.72 19.42 -10.15
C THR A 65 -22.58 18.38 -11.27
N THR A 66 -21.89 18.74 -12.36
CA THR A 66 -21.63 17.88 -13.52
C THR A 66 -20.29 17.15 -13.45
N LEU A 67 -19.43 17.47 -12.46
CA LEU A 67 -18.13 16.82 -12.32
C LEU A 67 -18.35 15.33 -12.04
N THR A 68 -17.81 14.51 -12.93
CA THR A 68 -17.93 13.05 -12.89
C THR A 68 -16.52 12.48 -13.03
N PRO A 69 -16.10 11.56 -12.15
CA PRO A 69 -14.80 10.94 -12.27
C PRO A 69 -14.64 10.20 -13.59
N GLU A 70 -13.49 10.39 -14.24
CA GLU A 70 -13.11 9.66 -15.46
C GLU A 70 -11.85 8.83 -15.21
N ALA A 71 -11.57 7.85 -16.05
CA ALA A 71 -10.33 7.08 -15.94
C ALA A 71 -9.13 8.01 -16.17
N ALA A 72 -8.09 7.87 -15.34
CA ALA A 72 -6.87 8.62 -15.53
C ALA A 72 -6.23 8.27 -16.90
N PRO A 73 -5.76 9.28 -17.67
CA PRO A 73 -5.20 9.06 -19.00
C PRO A 73 -3.78 8.48 -18.99
N THR A 74 -3.17 8.36 -17.80
CA THR A 74 -1.82 7.82 -17.62
C THR A 74 -1.90 6.58 -16.74
N GLU A 75 -1.29 5.51 -17.21
CA GLU A 75 -1.15 4.29 -16.44
C GLU A 75 -0.07 4.48 -15.37
N LEU A 76 -0.42 4.13 -14.14
CA LEU A 76 0.48 4.14 -13.00
C LEU A 76 0.52 2.74 -12.41
N SER A 77 1.70 2.28 -12.02
CA SER A 77 1.89 0.99 -11.36
C SER A 77 2.67 1.15 -10.07
N ILE A 78 2.61 0.14 -9.22
CA ILE A 78 3.29 0.12 -7.94
C ILE A 78 4.14 -1.13 -7.85
N THR A 79 5.46 -0.96 -7.77
CA THR A 79 6.35 -2.05 -7.35
C THR A 79 6.63 -1.93 -5.86
N TYR A 80 6.27 -2.94 -5.07
CA TYR A 80 6.53 -2.98 -3.64
C TYR A 80 7.60 -4.03 -3.32
N TYR A 81 8.70 -3.58 -2.71
CA TYR A 81 9.82 -4.44 -2.38
C TYR A 81 9.61 -5.10 -1.02
N GLN A 82 9.63 -6.43 -0.99
CA GLN A 82 9.46 -7.18 0.25
C GLN A 82 10.13 -8.54 0.19
N ARG A 83 10.93 -8.89 1.21
CA ARG A 83 11.52 -10.23 1.28
C ARG A 83 10.54 -11.29 1.75
N ALA A 84 9.61 -10.96 2.63
CA ALA A 84 8.65 -11.92 3.17
C ALA A 84 7.61 -12.35 2.12
N CYS A 85 7.21 -13.62 2.16
CA CYS A 85 6.10 -14.09 1.35
C CYS A 85 4.79 -13.48 1.88
N LEU A 86 3.93 -13.09 0.96
CA LEU A 86 2.55 -12.70 1.25
C LEU A 86 1.66 -13.95 1.24
N SER A 87 0.61 -13.96 2.06
CA SER A 87 -0.35 -15.07 2.06
C SER A 87 -1.20 -15.10 0.78
N GLU A 88 -1.45 -13.91 0.22
CA GLU A 88 -2.19 -13.70 -1.02
C GLU A 88 -1.48 -12.64 -1.87
N GLU A 89 -1.58 -12.74 -3.19
CA GLU A 89 -1.07 -11.68 -4.06
C GLU A 89 -1.88 -10.39 -3.84
N PRO A 90 -1.23 -9.21 -3.80
CA PRO A 90 -1.97 -7.95 -3.71
C PRO A 90 -2.89 -7.77 -4.92
N GLY A 91 -4.13 -7.39 -4.64
CA GLY A 91 -5.06 -6.97 -5.67
C GLY A 91 -4.71 -5.60 -6.27
N THR A 92 -5.51 -5.17 -7.24
CA THR A 92 -5.38 -3.84 -7.83
C THR A 92 -5.93 -2.77 -6.90
N ALA A 93 -5.12 -1.78 -6.55
CA ALA A 93 -5.58 -0.60 -5.81
C ALA A 93 -6.26 0.38 -6.78
N GLN A 94 -7.37 0.99 -6.35
CA GLN A 94 -8.02 2.06 -7.11
C GLN A 94 -8.18 3.30 -6.26
N VAL A 95 -7.77 4.43 -6.82
CA VAL A 95 -7.63 5.70 -6.10
C VAL A 95 -8.40 6.80 -6.81
N GLY A 96 -9.16 7.58 -6.06
CA GLY A 96 -9.83 8.79 -6.52
C GLY A 96 -8.98 10.03 -6.25
N VAL A 97 -8.88 10.94 -7.22
CA VAL A 97 -8.16 12.21 -7.05
C VAL A 97 -8.88 13.36 -7.75
N ILE A 98 -8.87 14.54 -7.11
CA ILE A 98 -9.33 15.79 -7.72
C ILE A 98 -8.10 16.57 -8.17
N VAL A 99 -8.07 16.96 -9.45
CA VAL A 99 -6.94 17.60 -10.11
C VAL A 99 -7.30 19.04 -10.46
N SER A 100 -6.37 19.95 -10.18
CA SER A 100 -6.47 21.37 -10.50
C SER A 100 -6.22 21.62 -11.99
N PRO A 101 -6.56 22.81 -12.53
CA PRO A 101 -6.27 23.12 -13.93
C PRO A 101 -4.78 23.06 -14.32
N VAL A 102 -3.89 23.20 -13.33
CA VAL A 102 -2.43 23.09 -13.52
C VAL A 102 -1.92 21.64 -13.44
N GLY A 103 -2.82 20.67 -13.29
CA GLY A 103 -2.54 19.24 -13.31
C GLY A 103 -2.05 18.67 -11.97
N SER A 104 -2.03 19.46 -10.91
CA SER A 104 -1.66 18.96 -9.57
C SER A 104 -2.89 18.47 -8.80
N PRO A 105 -2.76 17.44 -7.96
CA PRO A 105 -3.80 17.09 -6.99
C PRO A 105 -4.16 18.30 -6.12
N ARG A 106 -5.46 18.52 -5.91
CA ARG A 106 -5.98 19.62 -5.04
C ARG A 106 -5.98 19.25 -3.57
N ARG A 107 -6.07 17.94 -3.28
CA ARG A 107 -6.19 17.34 -1.95
C ARG A 107 -5.54 15.97 -1.95
N GLU A 108 -5.45 15.38 -0.75
CA GLU A 108 -5.06 13.99 -0.60
C GLU A 108 -5.99 13.08 -1.42
N PRO A 109 -5.43 12.16 -2.22
CA PRO A 109 -6.20 11.14 -2.90
C PRO A 109 -6.94 10.24 -1.91
N VAL A 110 -8.01 9.60 -2.36
CA VAL A 110 -8.81 8.68 -1.56
C VAL A 110 -8.72 7.26 -2.09
N LEU A 111 -8.68 6.28 -1.20
CA LEU A 111 -8.72 4.88 -1.59
C LEU A 111 -10.17 4.49 -1.91
N LEU A 112 -10.41 4.05 -3.14
CA LEU A 112 -11.72 3.56 -3.58
C LEU A 112 -11.79 2.04 -3.51
N ARG A 113 -10.66 1.36 -3.75
CA ARG A 113 -10.50 -0.09 -3.61
C ARG A 113 -9.11 -0.41 -3.07
N SER A 114 -9.06 -1.27 -2.07
CA SER A 114 -7.83 -1.77 -1.45
C SER A 114 -7.22 -2.91 -2.27
N SER A 115 -5.89 -2.99 -2.26
CA SER A 115 -5.12 -4.15 -2.73
C SER A 115 -5.15 -5.32 -1.75
N GLY A 116 -5.76 -5.14 -0.57
CA GLY A 116 -5.73 -6.07 0.56
C GLY A 116 -4.52 -5.91 1.47
N TYR A 117 -3.59 -5.00 1.17
CA TYR A 117 -2.42 -4.72 2.02
C TYR A 117 -2.24 -3.21 2.20
N GLY A 118 -2.33 -2.76 3.44
CA GLY A 118 -2.29 -1.33 3.74
C GLY A 118 -0.99 -0.62 3.32
N ILE A 119 0.16 -1.30 3.29
CA ILE A 119 1.40 -0.71 2.77
C ILE A 119 1.36 -0.46 1.26
N VAL A 120 0.68 -1.33 0.51
CA VAL A 120 0.52 -1.20 -0.94
C VAL A 120 -0.47 -0.08 -1.23
N ASP A 121 -1.58 -0.03 -0.49
CA ASP A 121 -2.55 1.08 -0.58
C ASP A 121 -1.94 2.44 -0.23
N ALA A 122 -1.14 2.51 0.84
CA ALA A 122 -0.44 3.73 1.22
C ALA A 122 0.53 4.17 0.13
N LYS A 123 1.22 3.22 -0.53
CA LYS A 123 2.06 3.53 -1.69
C LYS A 123 1.23 3.99 -2.88
N ALA A 124 0.06 3.40 -3.14
CA ALA A 124 -0.84 3.82 -4.20
C ALA A 124 -1.28 5.29 -4.03
N LEU A 125 -1.75 5.63 -2.83
CA LEU A 125 -2.16 6.99 -2.48
C LEU A 125 -1.02 7.98 -2.69
N ARG A 126 0.20 7.63 -2.24
CA ARG A 126 1.37 8.48 -2.42
C ARG A 126 1.77 8.62 -3.89
N THR A 127 1.79 7.53 -4.65
CA THR A 127 2.09 7.56 -6.09
C THR A 127 1.14 8.51 -6.82
N VAL A 128 -0.15 8.50 -6.48
CA VAL A 128 -1.14 9.41 -7.05
C VAL A 128 -0.97 10.85 -6.56
N ALA A 129 -0.66 11.05 -5.28
CA ALA A 129 -0.45 12.38 -4.69
C ALA A 129 0.78 13.08 -5.29
N ASP A 130 1.83 12.33 -5.57
CA ASP A 130 3.09 12.82 -6.14
C ASP A 130 3.02 12.93 -7.69
N HIS A 131 1.93 12.47 -8.32
CA HIS A 131 1.78 12.46 -9.77
C HIS A 131 1.33 13.81 -10.35
N GLN A 132 1.93 14.19 -11.48
CA GLN A 132 1.55 15.35 -12.26
C GLN A 132 0.61 14.92 -13.40
N PHE A 133 -0.67 15.24 -13.26
CA PHE A 133 -1.70 14.94 -14.25
C PHE A 133 -1.69 15.94 -15.43
N PRO A 134 -2.33 15.60 -16.56
CA PRO A 134 -2.48 16.51 -17.67
C PRO A 134 -3.14 17.82 -17.25
N ARG A 135 -2.65 18.92 -17.83
CA ARG A 135 -3.25 20.25 -17.66
C ARG A 135 -4.48 20.34 -18.56
N GLY A 136 -5.56 20.87 -18.01
CA GLY A 136 -6.76 21.26 -18.73
C GLY A 136 -7.35 22.44 -17.99
N GLY A 137 -7.84 23.46 -18.67
CA GLY A 137 -8.25 24.74 -18.06
C GLY A 137 -9.37 24.68 -17.01
N GLU A 138 -9.76 23.49 -16.55
CA GLU A 138 -10.83 23.20 -15.60
C GLU A 138 -10.39 22.15 -14.56
N VAL A 139 -11.14 22.06 -13.46
CA VAL A 139 -10.95 21.04 -12.44
C VAL A 139 -11.43 19.69 -12.98
N LYS A 140 -10.64 18.64 -12.78
CA LYS A 140 -10.97 17.26 -13.16
C LYS A 140 -11.02 16.35 -11.95
N ALA A 141 -11.73 15.23 -12.07
CA ALA A 141 -11.71 14.14 -11.11
C ALA A 141 -11.32 12.87 -11.85
N TYR A 142 -10.33 12.14 -11.33
CA TYR A 142 -9.86 10.91 -11.94
C TYR A 142 -9.99 9.72 -10.99
N THR A 143 -10.33 8.57 -11.57
CA THR A 143 -10.09 7.26 -10.96
C THR A 143 -8.82 6.69 -11.57
N VAL A 144 -7.84 6.37 -10.72
CA VAL A 144 -6.56 5.77 -11.10
C VAL A 144 -6.59 4.31 -10.69
N THR A 145 -6.30 3.41 -11.63
CA THR A 145 -6.14 1.98 -11.38
C THR A 145 -4.65 1.67 -11.30
N LEU A 146 -4.19 1.15 -10.16
CA LEU A 146 -2.78 0.86 -9.91
C LEU A 146 -2.59 -0.64 -9.65
N PRO A 147 -2.22 -1.44 -10.67
CA PRO A 147 -1.77 -2.80 -10.41
C PRO A 147 -0.52 -2.78 -9.54
N ALA A 148 -0.45 -3.74 -8.61
CA ALA A 148 0.65 -3.88 -7.68
C ALA A 148 1.50 -5.11 -8.06
N GLU A 149 2.80 -4.90 -8.15
CA GLU A 149 3.79 -5.97 -8.30
C GLU A 149 4.61 -6.08 -7.02
N VAL A 150 4.83 -7.31 -6.57
CA VAL A 150 5.68 -7.58 -5.41
C VAL A 150 7.05 -8.03 -5.90
N ASP A 151 8.07 -7.23 -5.59
CA ASP A 151 9.45 -7.55 -5.88
C ASP A 151 10.11 -8.18 -4.64
N HIS A 152 10.38 -9.48 -4.73
CA HIS A 152 11.07 -10.24 -3.68
C HIS A 152 12.61 -10.16 -3.79
N GLY A 153 13.15 -9.50 -4.81
CA GLY A 153 14.56 -9.51 -5.15
C GLY A 153 14.99 -10.82 -5.84
N ALA A 154 16.30 -11.02 -5.99
CA ALA A 154 16.87 -12.14 -6.73
C ALA A 154 16.74 -13.52 -6.06
N SER A 155 16.09 -13.62 -4.91
CA SER A 155 15.95 -14.86 -4.14
C SER A 155 14.49 -15.12 -3.81
N ALA A 156 14.13 -16.39 -3.58
CA ALA A 156 12.80 -16.75 -3.12
C ALA A 156 12.40 -15.93 -1.88
N CYS A 157 11.11 -15.65 -1.75
CA CYS A 157 10.59 -14.95 -0.59
C CYS A 157 10.77 -15.79 0.69
N LEU A 158 10.79 -15.11 1.83
CA LEU A 158 11.00 -15.69 3.15
C LEU A 158 9.66 -16.01 3.81
N THR A 159 9.44 -17.28 4.15
CA THR A 159 8.40 -17.71 5.09
C THR A 159 9.01 -17.85 6.48
N ALA A 160 8.19 -17.94 7.53
CA ALA A 160 8.70 -18.20 8.87
C ALA A 160 9.58 -19.47 8.92
N ASP A 161 9.20 -20.50 8.16
CA ASP A 161 9.93 -21.76 8.08
C ASP A 161 11.26 -21.61 7.32
N THR A 162 11.28 -20.88 6.21
CA THR A 162 12.53 -20.69 5.44
C THR A 162 13.51 -19.78 6.15
N VAL A 163 13.04 -18.80 6.95
CA VAL A 163 13.93 -17.99 7.81
C VAL A 163 14.63 -18.89 8.83
N ALA A 164 13.91 -19.81 9.48
CA ALA A 164 14.51 -20.72 10.45
C ALA A 164 15.51 -21.69 9.81
N GLN A 165 15.28 -22.09 8.55
CA GLN A 165 16.19 -22.97 7.80
C GLN A 165 17.44 -22.22 7.28
N GLU A 166 17.28 -21.03 6.71
CA GLU A 166 18.41 -20.20 6.26
C GLU A 166 19.31 -19.78 7.43
N ALA A 167 18.71 -19.45 8.58
CA ALA A 167 19.42 -19.19 9.83
C ALA A 167 20.32 -20.35 10.26
N ARG A 168 19.84 -21.59 10.10
CA ARG A 168 20.58 -22.81 10.43
C ARG A 168 21.67 -23.12 9.41
N ALA A 169 21.40 -22.90 8.12
CA ALA A 169 22.33 -23.19 7.02
C ALA A 169 23.55 -22.25 6.98
N ARG A 170 23.43 -21.01 7.49
CA ARG A 170 24.53 -20.04 7.56
C ARG A 170 25.34 -20.11 8.86
N GLY A 171 24.95 -21.00 9.79
CA GLY A 171 25.61 -21.22 11.08
C GLY A 171 26.64 -22.36 11.11
N THR A 172 27.06 -22.86 9.95
CA THR A 172 28.17 -23.83 9.76
C THR A 172 29.38 -23.15 9.14
#